data_AF-A0A7C7TRZ8-F1
#
_entry.id   AF-A0A7C7TRZ8-F1
#
_cell.length_a   1.000
_cell.length_b   1.000
_cell.length_c   1.000
_cell.angle_alpha   90.00
_cell.angle_beta   90.00
_cell.angle_gamma   90.00
#
_symmetry.space_group_name_H-M   'P 1'
#
loop_
_entity.id
_entity.type
_entity.pdbx_description
1 polymer ?
#
loop_
_entity_poly.entity_id
_entity_poly.type
_entity_poly.pdbx_seq_one_letter_code
_entity_poly.pdbx_strand_id
1 'polypeptide(L)'
;MVSITQSAVVAASGVVTEITCFGETDGAINLTVTGGSSSYTYSWSNGSSVVATTQDLTALAAGTYTVTIVESNSCTITGTVQYVVAAAPAVLASS
;
A
#
# COMPACT_ATOMS: atom_id res chain seq x y z
N MET A 1 7.93 31.96 -21.15
CA MET A 1 6.99 31.21 -20.28
C MET A 1 7.41 29.75 -20.30
N VAL A 2 7.80 29.20 -19.16
CA VAL A 2 8.16 27.78 -19.06
C VAL A 2 6.98 27.09 -18.40
N SER A 3 6.20 26.36 -19.19
CA SER A 3 5.20 25.44 -18.64
C SER A 3 5.94 24.17 -18.22
N ILE A 4 6.36 24.10 -16.96
CA ILE A 4 6.72 22.81 -16.37
C ILE A 4 5.42 22.08 -16.17
N THR A 5 5.09 21.13 -17.04
CA THR A 5 4.09 20.11 -16.73
C THR A 5 4.66 19.25 -15.61
N GLN A 6 4.46 19.71 -14.38
CA GLN A 6 4.49 18.87 -13.18
C GLN A 6 3.43 17.79 -13.39
N SER A 7 3.80 16.56 -13.74
CA SER A 7 3.04 15.33 -13.45
C SER A 7 3.53 14.13 -14.28
N ALA A 8 4.61 13.50 -13.85
CA ALA A 8 4.55 12.04 -13.76
C ALA A 8 3.96 11.77 -12.37
N VAL A 9 2.63 11.73 -12.24
CA VAL A 9 2.04 11.34 -10.96
C VAL A 9 2.25 9.84 -10.86
N VAL A 10 3.09 9.40 -9.91
CA VAL A 10 3.06 8.03 -9.43
C VAL A 10 1.69 7.83 -8.79
N ALA A 11 0.80 7.14 -9.49
CA ALA A 11 -0.50 6.77 -8.98
C ALA A 11 -0.40 5.36 -8.41
N ALA A 12 -0.58 5.24 -7.09
CA ALA A 12 -0.59 3.98 -6.38
C ALA A 12 -2.02 3.68 -5.92
N SER A 13 -2.52 2.51 -6.28
CA SER A 13 -3.81 1.98 -5.84
C SER A 13 -3.61 0.60 -5.24
N GLY A 14 -4.10 0.39 -4.02
CA GLY A 14 -4.02 -0.89 -3.34
C GLY A 14 -5.39 -1.51 -3.14
N VAL A 15 -5.47 -2.81 -3.35
CA VAL A 15 -6.63 -3.64 -2.98
C VAL A 15 -6.29 -4.35 -1.68
N VAL A 16 -7.13 -4.14 -0.66
CA VAL A 16 -6.96 -4.77 0.66
C VAL A 16 -7.81 -6.03 0.73
N THR A 17 -7.20 -7.13 1.15
CA THR A 17 -7.88 -8.34 1.60
C THR A 17 -7.91 -8.34 3.11
N GLU A 18 -9.12 -8.29 3.66
CA GLU A 18 -9.39 -8.35 5.10
C GLU A 18 -9.02 -9.72 5.69
N ILE A 19 -8.68 -9.75 6.98
CA ILE A 19 -8.45 -11.03 7.67
C ILE A 19 -9.77 -11.78 7.85
N THR A 20 -9.75 -13.12 7.80
CA THR A 20 -10.97 -13.93 7.91
C THR A 20 -11.58 -13.88 9.31
N CYS A 21 -10.77 -13.74 10.35
CA CYS A 21 -11.22 -13.66 11.74
C CYS A 21 -10.26 -12.85 12.60
N PHE A 22 -10.74 -12.37 13.76
CA PHE A 22 -9.90 -11.66 14.72
C PHE A 22 -8.73 -12.54 15.20
N GLY A 23 -7.51 -12.05 15.01
CA GLY A 23 -6.28 -12.74 15.40
C GLY A 23 -5.63 -13.55 14.28
N GLU A 24 -6.31 -13.72 13.14
CA GLU A 24 -5.73 -14.34 11.96
C GLU A 24 -4.77 -13.39 11.25
N THR A 25 -3.86 -13.96 10.46
CA THR A 25 -2.84 -13.24 9.69
C THR A 25 -2.93 -13.57 8.21
N ASP A 26 -4.14 -13.72 7.67
CA ASP A 26 -4.40 -14.08 6.28
C ASP A 26 -4.76 -12.87 5.40
N GLY A 27 -4.61 -11.67 5.93
CA GLY A 27 -4.81 -10.42 5.20
C GLY A 27 -3.73 -10.18 4.16
N ALA A 28 -4.03 -9.33 3.18
CA ALA A 28 -3.10 -8.98 2.11
C ALA A 28 -3.35 -7.57 1.59
N ILE A 29 -2.32 -6.96 1.01
CA ILE A 29 -2.45 -5.71 0.26
C ILE A 29 -1.77 -5.91 -1.09
N ASN A 30 -2.56 -5.87 -2.17
CA ASN A 30 -2.07 -5.94 -3.53
C ASN A 30 -1.93 -4.52 -4.09
N LEU A 31 -0.70 -4.08 -4.35
CA LEU A 31 -0.38 -2.71 -4.72
C LEU A 31 -0.12 -2.62 -6.23
N THR A 32 -0.96 -1.87 -6.92
CA THR A 32 -0.73 -1.49 -8.31
C THR A 32 -0.15 -0.08 -8.36
N VAL A 33 1.04 0.07 -8.93
CA VAL A 33 1.67 1.37 -9.19
C VAL A 33 1.66 1.64 -10.68
N THR A 34 1.23 2.83 -11.07
CA THR A 34 1.19 3.27 -12.47
C THR A 34 1.80 4.65 -12.62
N GLY A 35 2.41 4.91 -13.79
CA GLY A 35 3.17 6.14 -14.04
C GLY A 35 4.53 6.16 -13.35
N GLY A 36 5.42 7.09 -13.72
CA GLY A 36 6.82 7.09 -13.29
C GLY A 36 7.70 6.20 -14.18
N SER A 37 8.91 5.87 -13.71
CA SER A 37 9.87 5.00 -14.43
C SER A 37 10.12 3.66 -13.73
N SER A 38 10.74 2.72 -14.44
CA SER A 38 10.79 1.28 -14.13
C SER A 38 11.43 0.84 -12.79
N SER A 39 11.94 1.75 -11.96
CA SER A 39 12.60 1.43 -10.69
C SER A 39 11.93 2.16 -9.52
N TYR A 40 11.11 1.43 -8.76
CA TYR A 40 10.53 1.90 -7.50
C TYR A 40 11.11 1.15 -6.31
N THR A 41 11.25 1.87 -5.20
CA THR A 41 11.52 1.27 -3.90
C THR A 41 10.30 1.42 -3.02
N TYR A 42 9.95 0.34 -2.31
CA TYR A 42 8.79 0.29 -1.42
C TYR A 42 9.29 0.22 0.02
N SER A 43 8.59 0.89 0.92
CA SER A 43 8.78 0.77 2.35
C SER A 43 7.44 0.76 3.04
N TRP A 44 7.09 -0.40 3.60
CA TRP A 44 5.87 -0.60 4.37
C TRP A 44 6.16 -0.40 5.85
N SER A 45 5.30 0.36 6.53
CA SER A 45 5.35 0.57 7.97
C SER A 45 3.98 0.31 8.59
N ASN A 46 3.95 -0.26 9.79
CA ASN A 46 2.72 -0.39 10.59
C ASN A 46 2.54 0.77 11.59
N GLY A 47 3.16 1.93 11.29
CA GLY A 47 3.20 3.10 12.17
C GLY A 47 4.30 3.08 13.22
N SER A 48 4.81 1.89 13.60
CA SER A 48 5.88 1.76 14.60
C SER A 48 7.22 1.33 14.01
N SER A 49 7.21 0.52 12.96
CA SER A 49 8.44 0.00 12.34
C SER A 49 8.21 -0.35 10.88
N VAL A 50 9.30 -0.35 10.11
CA VAL A 50 9.30 -0.88 8.74
C VAL A 50 9.12 -2.38 8.81
N VAL A 51 8.07 -2.89 8.15
CA VAL A 51 7.69 -4.31 8.16
C VAL A 51 8.11 -5.05 6.88
N ALA A 52 8.23 -4.33 5.75
CA ALA A 52 8.60 -4.92 4.46
C ALA A 52 9.03 -3.87 3.44
N THR A 53 9.68 -4.32 2.36
CA THR A 53 10.11 -3.49 1.22
C THR A 53 9.67 -4.07 -0.14
N THR A 54 8.75 -5.02 -0.13
CA THR A 54 8.12 -5.61 -1.32
C THR A 54 7.00 -4.72 -1.85
N GLN A 55 6.62 -4.92 -3.12
CA GLN A 55 5.48 -4.22 -3.72
C GLN A 55 4.17 -4.61 -3.01
N ASP A 56 3.91 -5.92 -2.96
CA ASP A 56 2.73 -6.50 -2.32
C ASP A 56 3.04 -7.00 -0.92
N LEU A 57 2.01 -6.99 -0.08
CA LEU A 57 2.04 -7.61 1.24
C LEU A 57 1.06 -8.77 1.32
N THR A 58 1.49 -9.82 2.01
CA THR A 58 0.67 -11.00 2.33
C THR A 58 0.91 -11.39 3.77
N ALA A 59 0.09 -12.29 4.29
CA ALA A 59 0.18 -12.78 5.66
C ALA A 59 0.07 -11.66 6.73
N LEU A 60 -0.82 -10.69 6.52
CA LEU A 60 -0.99 -9.53 7.39
C LEU A 60 -2.03 -9.78 8.48
N ALA A 61 -1.73 -9.28 9.69
CA ALA A 61 -2.71 -9.13 10.75
C ALA A 61 -3.56 -7.88 10.53
N ALA A 62 -4.67 -7.75 11.28
CA ALA A 62 -5.41 -6.50 11.32
C ALA A 62 -4.51 -5.36 11.82
N GLY A 63 -4.53 -4.23 11.11
CA GLY A 63 -3.67 -3.09 11.37
C GLY A 63 -3.73 -2.04 10.28
N THR A 64 -3.09 -0.90 10.55
CA THR A 64 -2.86 0.14 9.55
C THR A 64 -1.47 -0.02 8.96
N TYR A 65 -1.39 -0.06 7.64
CA TYR A 65 -0.17 -0.22 6.88
C TYR A 65 0.02 0.99 5.96
N THR A 66 1.18 1.62 6.08
CA THR A 66 1.57 2.78 5.30
C THR A 66 2.68 2.38 4.34
N VAL A 67 2.46 2.52 3.04
CA VAL A 67 3.52 2.35 2.03
C VAL A 67 4.09 3.69 1.66
N THR A 68 5.41 3.79 1.65
CA THR A 68 6.17 4.87 1.02
C THR A 68 6.81 4.33 -0.24
N ILE A 69 6.51 4.94 -1.38
CA ILE A 69 7.02 4.57 -2.69
C ILE A 69 7.96 5.69 -3.12
N VAL A 70 9.23 5.35 -3.35
CA VAL A 70 10.24 6.30 -3.84
C VAL A 70 10.67 5.87 -5.23
N GLU A 71 10.46 6.76 -6.20
CA GLU A 71 11.02 6.64 -7.54
C GLU A 71 12.36 7.38 -7.61
N SER A 72 13.40 6.69 -8.10
CA SER A 72 14.72 7.26 -8.32
C SER A 72 14.94 7.60 -9.80
N ASN A 73 14.30 8.68 -10.25
CA ASN A 73 14.69 9.36 -11.49
C ASN A 73 15.34 10.71 -11.20
N SER A 74 15.62 11.48 -12.25
CA SER A 74 16.18 12.83 -12.15
C SER A 74 15.37 13.80 -11.25
N CYS A 75 14.17 13.39 -10.83
CA CYS A 75 13.39 14.00 -9.76
C CYS A 75 12.91 12.89 -8.82
N THR A 76 13.25 12.96 -7.53
CA THR A 76 12.74 12.02 -6.52
C THR A 76 11.26 12.27 -6.30
N ILE A 77 10.42 11.28 -6.60
CA ILE A 77 8.98 11.33 -6.31
C ILE A 77 8.71 10.39 -5.15
N THR A 78 8.07 10.92 -4.11
CA THR A 78 7.65 10.16 -2.93
C THR A 78 6.15 10.17 -2.82
N GLY A 79 5.53 8.99 -2.84
CA GLY A 79 4.10 8.79 -2.58
C GLY A 79 3.89 8.03 -1.28
N THR A 80 2.93 8.46 -0.46
CA THR A 80 2.55 7.76 0.76
C THR A 80 1.07 7.41 0.73
N VAL A 81 0.74 6.14 0.96
CA VAL A 81 -0.65 5.66 1.01
C VAL A 81 -0.85 4.81 2.26
N GLN A 82 -1.99 4.98 2.91
CA GLN A 82 -2.38 4.23 4.10
C GLN A 82 -3.51 3.28 3.78
N TYR A 83 -3.39 2.04 4.24
CA TYR A 83 -4.37 0.97 4.10
C TYR A 83 -4.72 0.43 5.48
N VAL A 84 -5.99 0.09 5.69
CA VAL A 84 -6.46 -0.54 6.92
C VAL A 84 -6.88 -1.96 6.58
N VAL A 85 -6.21 -2.94 7.17
CA VAL A 85 -6.63 -4.33 7.18
C VAL A 85 -7.45 -4.52 8.45
N ALA A 86 -8.72 -4.82 8.34
CA ALA A 86 -9.57 -5.22 9.45
C ALA A 86 -10.04 -6.67 9.26
N ALA A 87 -10.83 -7.16 10.21
CA ALA A 87 -11.54 -8.41 10.02
C ALA A 87 -12.69 -8.18 9.04
N ALA A 88 -12.90 -9.13 8.13
CA ALA A 88 -14.07 -9.13 7.28
C ALA A 88 -15.32 -8.97 8.16
N PRO A 89 -16.30 -8.15 7.76
CA PRO A 89 -17.52 -8.00 8.54
C PRO A 89 -18.11 -9.38 8.73
N ALA A 90 -18.32 -9.77 10.00
CA ALA A 90 -19.06 -10.98 10.31
C ALA A 90 -20.43 -10.80 9.68
N VAL A 91 -20.65 -11.45 8.54
CA VAL A 91 -21.98 -11.55 7.97
C VAL A 91 -22.78 -12.27 9.05
N LEU A 92 -23.62 -11.50 9.77
CA LEU A 92 -24.69 -12.08 10.55
C LEU A 92 -25.52 -12.82 9.51
N ALA A 93 -25.28 -14.12 9.37
CA ALA A 93 -26.17 -14.99 8.64
C ALA A 93 -27.54 -14.78 9.29
N SER A 94 -28.41 -14.03 8.60
CA SER A 94 -29.80 -13.92 9.00
C SER A 94 -30.35 -15.33 9.00
N SER A 95 -30.63 -15.81 10.21
CA SER A 95 -31.25 -17.08 10.55
C SER A 95 -32.47 -17.40 9.71
#